data_AF-A0A1V9YGK1-F1
#
_entry.id   AF-A0A1V9YGK1-F1
#
_cell.length_a   1.000
_cell.length_b   1.000
_cell.length_c   1.000
_cell.angle_alpha   90.00
_cell.angle_beta   90.00
_cell.angle_gamma   90.00
#
_symmetry.space_group_name_H-M   'P 1'
#
loop_
_entity.id
_entity.type
_entity.pdbx_description
1 polymer ?
#
loop_
_entity_poly.entity_id
_entity_poly.type
_entity_poly.pdbx_seq_one_letter_code
_entity_poly.pdbx_strand_id
1 'polypeptide(L)'
;MPPKKGNMNSKAAAANERKAANDAEKNKKKAAQAEAALAAEWSQGADQRSSKRAQEEEMKRQQADAKKAELKRLQEAEEAALSGIKAKGKSKAQKDMDKPWELALEPVGKKNNKGSRAKPASAPRVIAEPAPARPAGRHDIVFNDDLDLHENKNRATSDALEATTVEDALALLSTDDKGNERHPERRAKAAYKAFEEATMPELKADYPGLKLSQYKQRLSEMWRKSPQNPLNQEHKAYNSKN
;
A
#
# COMPACT_ATOMS: atom_id res chain seq x y z
N MET A 1 0.96 -58.73 32.67
CA MET A 1 -0.24 -58.01 32.21
C MET A 1 0.17 -56.96 31.17
N PRO A 2 -0.39 -56.96 29.95
CA PRO A 2 0.01 -56.02 28.90
C PRO A 2 -0.52 -54.60 29.21
N PRO A 3 0.24 -53.54 28.92
CA PRO A 3 -0.18 -52.17 29.23
C PRO A 3 -1.40 -51.76 28.40
N LYS A 4 -2.35 -51.13 29.09
CA LYS A 4 -3.66 -50.68 28.62
C LYS A 4 -3.52 -49.81 27.35
N LYS A 5 -3.70 -50.42 26.17
CA LYS A 5 -3.96 -49.73 24.89
C LYS A 5 -5.29 -48.99 25.04
N GLY A 6 -5.29 -47.67 25.09
CA GLY A 6 -6.57 -46.97 25.09
C GLY A 6 -6.58 -45.47 25.30
N ASN A 7 -5.45 -44.81 25.57
CA ASN A 7 -5.44 -43.36 25.56
C ASN A 7 -4.02 -42.88 25.24
N MET A 8 -3.77 -42.54 23.97
CA MET A 8 -2.57 -41.79 23.64
C MET A 8 -2.55 -40.55 24.52
N ASN A 9 -1.49 -40.37 25.31
CA ASN A 9 -1.34 -39.21 26.17
C ASN A 9 -1.49 -37.94 25.30
N SER A 10 -2.43 -37.06 25.65
CA SER A 10 -2.73 -35.84 24.87
C SER A 10 -1.47 -35.01 24.55
N LYS A 11 -0.46 -35.05 25.43
CA LYS A 11 0.84 -34.41 25.19
C LYS A 11 1.66 -35.09 24.09
N ALA A 12 1.60 -36.42 23.98
CA ALA A 12 2.25 -37.19 22.92
C ALA A 12 1.51 -37.03 21.57
N ALA A 13 0.17 -36.95 21.58
CA ALA A 13 -0.61 -36.60 20.40
C ALA A 13 -0.24 -35.20 19.88
N ALA A 14 -0.22 -34.19 20.77
CA ALA A 14 0.17 -32.82 20.40
C ALA A 14 1.63 -32.71 19.91
N ALA A 15 2.56 -33.51 20.45
CA ALA A 15 3.94 -33.57 19.98
C ALA A 15 4.03 -34.18 18.56
N ASN A 16 3.28 -35.25 18.31
CA ASN A 16 3.21 -35.87 16.98
C ASN A 16 2.54 -34.94 15.96
N GLU A 17 1.50 -34.20 16.34
CA GLU A 17 0.86 -33.19 15.49
C GLU A 17 1.83 -32.06 15.13
N ARG A 18 2.62 -31.55 16.09
CA ARG A 18 3.65 -30.54 15.80
C ARG A 18 4.73 -31.07 14.88
N LYS A 19 5.15 -32.32 15.06
CA LYS A 19 6.12 -32.95 14.18
C LYS A 19 5.55 -33.14 12.76
N ALA A 20 4.29 -33.61 12.66
CA ALA A 20 3.59 -33.75 11.39
C ALA A 20 3.38 -32.41 10.68
N ALA A 21 3.07 -31.33 11.41
CA ALA A 21 2.96 -29.99 10.85
C ALA A 21 4.30 -29.50 10.30
N ASN A 22 5.39 -29.66 11.04
CA ASN A 22 6.74 -29.30 10.58
C ASN A 22 7.18 -30.12 9.38
N ASP A 23 6.88 -31.42 9.35
CA ASP A 23 7.21 -32.30 8.23
C ASP A 23 6.33 -31.96 7.00
N ALA A 24 5.07 -31.58 7.21
CA ALA A 24 4.20 -31.07 6.15
C ALA A 24 4.70 -29.75 5.58
N GLU A 25 5.18 -28.81 6.41
CA GLU A 25 5.80 -27.58 5.93
C GLU A 25 7.10 -27.83 5.15
N LYS A 26 7.95 -28.74 5.63
CA LYS A 26 9.16 -29.15 4.89
C LYS A 26 8.79 -29.78 3.55
N ASN A 27 7.78 -30.65 3.52
CA ASN A 27 7.31 -31.28 2.29
C ASN A 27 6.67 -30.25 1.34
N LYS A 28 5.89 -29.28 1.85
CA LYS A 28 5.36 -28.16 1.05
C LYS A 28 6.48 -27.31 0.46
N LYS A 29 7.51 -26.97 1.25
CA LYS A 29 8.68 -26.21 0.76
C LYS A 29 9.44 -26.99 -0.31
N LYS A 30 9.67 -28.28 -0.10
CA LYS A 30 10.31 -29.15 -1.09
C LYS A 30 9.47 -29.28 -2.36
N ALA A 31 8.15 -29.43 -2.24
CA ALA A 31 7.23 -29.48 -3.37
C ALA A 31 7.25 -28.16 -4.14
N ALA A 32 7.15 -27.01 -3.46
CA ALA A 32 7.24 -25.70 -4.09
C ALA A 32 8.61 -25.46 -4.77
N GLN A 33 9.70 -25.93 -4.17
CA GLN A 33 11.03 -25.88 -4.80
C GLN A 33 11.11 -26.79 -6.03
N ALA A 34 10.53 -27.99 -5.98
CA ALA A 34 10.47 -28.90 -7.13
C ALA A 34 9.59 -28.32 -8.25
N GLU A 35 8.44 -27.74 -7.92
CA GLU A 35 7.57 -27.04 -8.88
C GLU A 35 8.26 -25.82 -9.47
N ALA A 36 9.01 -25.04 -8.68
CA ALA A 36 9.80 -23.92 -9.18
C ALA A 36 10.95 -24.38 -10.09
N ALA A 37 11.60 -25.50 -9.76
CA ALA A 37 12.65 -26.10 -10.59
C ALA A 37 12.08 -26.64 -11.91
N LEU A 38 10.93 -27.32 -11.87
CA LEU A 38 10.21 -27.74 -13.07
C LEU A 38 9.76 -26.52 -13.88
N ALA A 39 9.18 -25.50 -13.27
CA ALA A 39 8.80 -24.28 -13.97
C ALA A 39 10.01 -23.60 -14.64
N ALA A 40 11.16 -23.58 -13.98
CA ALA A 40 12.41 -23.08 -14.56
C ALA A 40 12.87 -23.93 -15.75
N GLU A 41 12.84 -25.26 -15.63
CA GLU A 41 13.20 -26.19 -16.71
C GLU A 41 12.25 -26.03 -17.92
N TRP A 42 10.94 -25.97 -17.69
CA TRP A 42 9.94 -25.74 -18.73
C TRP A 42 10.02 -24.31 -19.34
N SER A 43 10.61 -23.36 -18.63
CA SER A 43 10.86 -22.01 -19.14
C SER A 43 12.12 -21.92 -20.02
N GLN A 44 13.02 -22.92 -19.98
CA GLN A 44 14.19 -22.98 -20.84
C GLN A 44 13.75 -23.36 -22.26
N GLY A 45 13.53 -22.35 -23.09
CA GLY A 45 13.03 -22.49 -24.46
C GLY A 45 11.76 -21.67 -24.73
N ALA A 46 11.12 -21.15 -23.69
CA ALA A 46 10.08 -20.14 -23.84
C ALA A 46 10.68 -18.81 -24.31
N ASP A 47 10.02 -18.13 -25.24
CA ASP A 47 10.45 -16.82 -25.71
C ASP A 47 10.18 -15.73 -24.65
N GLN A 48 11.13 -15.58 -23.74
CA GLN A 48 11.08 -14.60 -22.66
C GLN A 48 10.99 -13.15 -23.17
N ARG A 49 11.47 -12.87 -24.39
CA ARG A 49 11.43 -11.51 -24.96
C ARG A 49 10.03 -11.14 -25.42
N SER A 50 9.33 -12.03 -26.12
CA SER A 50 7.94 -11.78 -26.50
C SER A 50 7.02 -11.78 -25.28
N SER A 51 7.24 -12.68 -24.31
CA SER A 51 6.51 -12.68 -23.03
C SER A 51 6.69 -11.35 -22.28
N LYS A 52 7.93 -10.87 -22.13
CA LYS A 52 8.21 -9.58 -21.48
C LYS A 52 7.60 -8.40 -22.24
N ARG A 53 7.65 -8.41 -23.57
CA ARG A 53 7.03 -7.36 -24.39
C ARG A 53 5.50 -7.36 -24.25
N ALA A 54 4.87 -8.53 -24.21
CA ALA A 54 3.44 -8.66 -23.98
C ALA A 54 3.05 -8.13 -22.58
N GLN A 55 3.84 -8.46 -21.54
CA GLN A 55 3.64 -7.96 -20.18
C GLN A 55 3.81 -6.44 -20.07
N GLU A 56 4.83 -5.86 -20.72
CA GLU A 56 5.04 -4.42 -20.76
C GLU A 56 3.92 -3.69 -21.53
N GLU A 57 3.44 -4.26 -22.64
CA GLU A 57 2.33 -3.70 -23.41
C GLU A 57 1.00 -3.77 -22.61
N GLU A 58 0.76 -4.85 -21.88
CA GLU A 58 -0.40 -4.98 -21.01
C GLU A 58 -0.34 -4.04 -19.80
N MET A 59 0.81 -3.91 -19.15
CA MET A 59 1.02 -2.93 -18.08
C MET A 59 0.85 -1.50 -18.59
N LYS A 60 1.36 -1.19 -19.78
CA LYS A 60 1.20 0.14 -20.39
C LYS A 60 -0.26 0.42 -20.75
N ARG A 61 -1.00 -0.59 -21.22
CA ARG A 61 -2.44 -0.49 -21.49
C ARG A 61 -3.21 -0.25 -20.20
N GLN A 62 -2.94 -1.01 -19.15
CA GLN A 62 -3.56 -0.83 -17.83
C GLN A 62 -3.27 0.56 -17.24
N GLN A 63 -2.03 1.06 -17.38
CA GLN A 63 -1.69 2.42 -16.96
C GLN A 63 -2.42 3.49 -17.79
N ALA A 64 -2.56 3.29 -19.10
CA ALA A 64 -3.31 4.21 -19.96
C ALA A 64 -4.81 4.20 -19.60
N ASP A 65 -5.37 3.02 -19.35
CA ASP A 65 -6.76 2.85 -18.92
C ASP A 65 -6.99 3.48 -17.54
N ALA A 66 -6.05 3.32 -16.61
CA ALA A 66 -6.10 3.96 -15.29
C ALA A 66 -6.00 5.49 -15.39
N LYS A 67 -5.08 6.03 -16.19
CA LYS A 67 -4.96 7.48 -16.43
C LYS A 67 -6.20 8.06 -17.11
N LYS A 68 -6.77 7.32 -18.06
CA LYS A 68 -8.01 7.71 -18.73
C LYS A 68 -9.21 7.69 -17.78
N ALA A 69 -9.28 6.71 -16.88
CA ALA A 69 -10.30 6.64 -15.83
C ALA A 69 -10.18 7.79 -14.83
N GLU A 70 -8.97 8.17 -14.44
CA GLU A 70 -8.71 9.31 -13.55
C GLU A 70 -9.08 10.64 -14.22
N LEU A 71 -8.67 10.85 -15.47
CA LEU A 71 -9.04 12.06 -16.23
C LEU A 71 -10.56 12.18 -16.40
N LYS A 72 -11.23 11.06 -16.72
CA LYS A 72 -12.69 11.03 -16.84
C LYS A 72 -13.37 11.37 -15.51
N ARG A 73 -12.86 10.83 -14.39
CA ARG A 73 -13.36 11.16 -13.05
C ARG A 73 -13.20 12.65 -12.73
N LEU A 74 -12.10 13.27 -13.13
CA LEU A 74 -11.89 14.71 -12.93
C LEU A 74 -12.85 15.55 -13.78
N GLN A 75 -13.05 15.17 -15.05
CA GLN A 75 -14.02 15.83 -15.93
C GLN A 75 -15.44 15.72 -15.38
N GLU A 76 -15.86 14.54 -14.92
CA GLU A 76 -17.19 14.37 -14.30
C GLU A 76 -17.34 15.20 -13.02
N ALA A 77 -16.28 15.34 -12.22
CA ALA A 77 -16.28 16.21 -11.03
C ALA A 77 -16.39 17.70 -11.41
N GLU A 78 -15.73 18.13 -12.48
CA GLU A 78 -15.84 19.49 -13.01
C GLU A 78 -17.23 19.76 -13.61
N GLU A 79 -17.79 18.83 -14.39
CA GLU A 79 -19.16 18.91 -14.93
C GLU A 79 -20.22 18.92 -13.81
N ALA A 80 -20.00 18.17 -12.74
CA ALA A 80 -20.84 18.22 -11.54
C ALA A 80 -20.76 19.59 -10.84
N ALA A 81 -19.57 20.18 -10.71
CA ALA A 81 -19.40 21.51 -10.14
C ALA A 81 -20.03 22.61 -11.03
N LEU A 82 -19.87 22.52 -12.34
CA LEU A 82 -20.42 23.46 -13.32
C LEU A 82 -21.96 23.34 -13.45
N SER A 83 -22.51 22.14 -13.36
CA SER A 83 -23.96 21.93 -13.33
C SER A 83 -24.60 22.43 -12.02
N GLY A 84 -23.88 22.34 -10.89
CA GLY A 84 -24.30 22.96 -9.63
C GLY A 84 -24.36 24.49 -9.67
N ILE A 85 -23.52 25.15 -10.49
CA ILE A 85 -23.49 26.61 -10.63
C ILE A 85 -24.56 27.14 -11.60
N LYS A 86 -25.00 26.34 -12.58
CA LYS A 86 -26.07 26.73 -13.54
C LYS A 86 -27.47 26.85 -12.93
N ALA A 87 -27.66 26.48 -11.65
CA ALA A 87 -28.92 26.63 -10.93
C ALA A 87 -29.11 28.01 -10.26
N LYS A 88 -28.13 28.94 -10.31
CA LYS A 88 -28.34 30.34 -9.91
C LYS A 88 -28.32 31.24 -11.16
N GLY A 89 -29.52 31.53 -11.67
CA GLY A 89 -29.75 32.36 -12.85
C GLY A 89 -29.09 33.73 -12.72
N LYS A 90 -28.21 34.06 -13.69
CA LYS A 90 -27.73 35.42 -13.91
C LYS A 90 -28.72 36.14 -14.83
N SER A 91 -29.27 37.23 -14.32
CA SER A 91 -30.07 38.21 -15.04
C SER A 91 -29.31 38.81 -16.22
N LYS A 92 -30.07 39.20 -17.26
CA LYS A 92 -29.65 39.62 -18.60
C LYS A 92 -28.61 40.77 -18.70
N ALA A 93 -28.20 41.41 -17.60
CA ALA A 93 -27.34 42.60 -17.61
C ALA A 93 -25.83 42.31 -17.58
N GLN A 94 -25.40 41.08 -17.24
CA GLN A 94 -23.96 40.75 -17.16
C GLN A 94 -23.41 40.10 -18.44
N LYS A 95 -24.29 39.71 -19.37
CA LYS A 95 -23.94 39.01 -20.62
C LYS A 95 -23.24 39.92 -21.65
N ASP A 96 -23.26 41.23 -21.44
CA ASP A 96 -22.62 42.22 -22.31
C ASP A 96 -21.19 42.60 -21.87
N MET A 97 -20.74 42.22 -20.66
CA MET A 97 -19.39 42.51 -20.16
C MET A 97 -18.39 41.35 -20.33
N ASP A 98 -18.87 40.11 -20.52
CA ASP A 98 -18.01 38.94 -20.76
C ASP A 98 -17.69 38.72 -22.26
N LYS A 99 -18.07 39.67 -23.13
CA LYS A 99 -17.87 39.60 -24.59
C LYS A 99 -16.57 40.16 -25.20
N PRO A 100 -15.54 40.66 -24.47
CA PRO A 100 -14.36 41.23 -25.14
C PRO A 100 -13.29 40.20 -25.56
N TRP A 101 -13.35 38.95 -25.09
CA TRP A 101 -12.30 37.94 -25.35
C TRP A 101 -12.64 36.92 -26.45
N GLU A 102 -13.93 36.63 -26.70
CA GLU A 102 -14.33 35.64 -27.71
C GLU A 102 -14.12 36.11 -29.16
N LEU A 103 -14.02 37.43 -29.40
CA LEU A 103 -13.71 37.97 -30.73
C LEU A 103 -12.21 37.92 -31.09
N ALA A 104 -11.33 37.62 -30.13
CA ALA A 104 -9.88 37.57 -30.34
C ALA A 104 -9.36 36.16 -30.72
N LEU A 105 -10.24 35.15 -30.69
CA LEU A 105 -9.88 33.73 -30.87
C LEU A 105 -10.51 33.08 -32.10
N GLU A 106 -11.14 33.85 -32.99
CA GLU A 106 -11.56 33.30 -34.28
C GLU A 106 -10.31 32.89 -35.10
N PRO A 107 -10.15 31.61 -35.48
CA PRO A 107 -9.03 31.18 -36.30
C PRO A 107 -9.26 31.61 -37.75
N VAL A 108 -8.52 32.62 -38.21
CA VAL A 108 -8.38 32.96 -39.62
C VAL A 108 -7.96 31.72 -40.42
N GLY A 109 -8.73 31.42 -41.46
CA GLY A 109 -8.62 30.23 -42.27
C GLY A 109 -7.26 29.99 -42.93
N LYS A 110 -6.85 28.72 -42.89
CA LYS A 110 -6.01 27.95 -43.82
C LYS A 110 -5.38 28.71 -45.00
N LYS A 111 -4.04 28.71 -45.04
CA LYS A 111 -3.29 28.55 -46.29
C LYS A 111 -2.20 27.48 -46.12
N ASN A 112 -2.29 26.47 -46.97
CA ASN A 112 -1.32 25.40 -47.15
C ASN A 112 0.09 25.94 -47.38
N ASN A 113 1.08 25.44 -46.64
CA ASN A 113 2.46 25.45 -47.11
C ASN A 113 3.07 24.06 -46.97
N LYS A 114 2.88 23.27 -48.02
CA LYS A 114 3.60 22.02 -48.28
C LYS A 114 4.93 22.44 -48.90
N GLY A 115 5.94 22.68 -48.07
CA GLY A 115 7.25 23.14 -48.52
C GLY A 115 8.38 22.58 -47.66
N SER A 116 9.03 21.55 -48.20
CA SER A 116 10.46 21.24 -48.04
C SER A 116 11.07 21.19 -46.63
N ARG A 117 11.30 19.95 -46.21
CA ARG A 117 12.40 19.52 -45.34
C ARG A 117 13.73 20.09 -45.85
N ALA A 118 14.32 21.03 -45.13
CA ALA A 118 15.72 21.41 -45.27
C ALA A 118 16.33 21.57 -43.86
N LYS A 119 17.35 20.76 -43.60
CA LYS A 119 18.19 20.80 -42.39
C LYS A 119 18.94 22.14 -42.36
N PRO A 120 19.00 22.90 -41.26
CA PRO A 120 19.99 23.95 -41.15
C PRO A 120 21.37 23.30 -40.97
N ALA A 121 22.25 23.56 -41.93
CA ALA A 121 23.64 23.15 -41.92
C ALA A 121 24.36 23.76 -40.71
N SER A 122 25.24 22.94 -40.12
CA SER A 122 26.15 23.30 -39.05
C SER A 122 27.09 24.42 -39.48
N ALA A 123 26.93 25.61 -38.91
CA ALA A 123 28.01 26.60 -38.89
C ALA A 123 29.11 26.11 -37.95
N PRO A 124 30.40 26.20 -38.33
CA PRO A 124 31.51 25.79 -37.47
C PRO A 124 31.60 26.74 -36.28
N ARG A 125 31.38 26.20 -35.08
CA ARG A 125 31.68 26.91 -33.82
C ARG A 125 33.19 27.07 -33.75
N VAL A 126 33.63 28.32 -33.80
CA VAL A 126 35.01 28.71 -33.48
C VAL A 126 35.27 28.29 -32.05
N ILE A 127 36.20 27.35 -31.86
CA ILE A 127 36.67 26.91 -30.55
C ILE A 127 37.50 28.07 -30.01
N ALA A 128 36.92 28.85 -29.11
CA ALA A 128 37.70 29.76 -28.28
C ALA A 128 38.54 28.92 -27.32
N GLU A 129 39.86 29.13 -27.34
CA GLU A 129 40.80 28.58 -26.35
C GLU A 129 40.29 28.87 -24.92
N PRO A 130 40.25 27.87 -24.02
CA PRO A 130 40.02 28.14 -22.62
C PRO A 130 41.25 28.82 -22.02
N ALA A 131 41.10 30.06 -21.56
CA ALA A 131 42.10 30.75 -20.77
C ALA A 131 42.51 29.90 -19.53
N PRO A 132 43.79 29.88 -19.14
CA PRO A 132 44.26 29.02 -18.06
C PRO A 132 43.63 29.43 -16.72
N ALA A 133 43.01 28.46 -16.05
CA ALA A 133 42.44 28.60 -14.72
C ALA A 133 43.50 29.06 -13.72
N ARG A 134 43.29 30.23 -13.11
CA ARG A 134 44.08 30.66 -11.94
C ARG A 134 43.60 29.88 -10.72
N PRO A 135 44.49 29.41 -9.82
CA PRO A 135 44.06 28.78 -8.58
C PRO A 135 43.41 29.84 -7.69
N ALA A 136 42.16 29.59 -7.26
CA ALA A 136 41.44 30.47 -6.33
C ALA A 136 42.25 30.63 -5.04
N GLY A 137 42.51 31.89 -4.66
CA GLY A 137 43.23 32.22 -3.43
C GLY A 137 42.32 32.07 -2.21
N ARG A 138 42.93 31.93 -1.02
CA ARG A 138 42.24 31.83 0.28
C ARG A 138 41.21 32.94 0.57
N HIS A 139 41.26 34.05 -0.17
CA HIS A 139 40.37 35.21 -0.02
C HIS A 139 39.24 35.29 -1.06
N ASP A 140 39.11 34.33 -1.98
CA ASP A 140 37.99 34.27 -2.95
C ASP A 140 36.72 33.60 -2.37
N ILE A 141 36.82 32.98 -1.19
CA ILE A 141 35.66 32.40 -0.51
C ILE A 141 34.98 33.51 0.29
N VAL A 142 34.18 34.33 -0.40
CA VAL A 142 33.24 35.25 0.26
C VAL A 142 32.04 34.42 0.68
N PHE A 143 31.95 34.11 1.97
CA PHE A 143 30.71 33.60 2.56
C PHE A 143 29.71 34.76 2.60
N ASN A 144 28.91 34.90 1.55
CA ASN A 144 27.70 35.68 1.65
C ASN A 144 26.73 34.91 2.54
N ASP A 145 26.32 35.48 3.67
CA ASP A 145 25.28 34.92 4.54
C ASP A 145 23.90 34.84 3.85
N ASP A 146 23.76 35.42 2.66
CA ASP A 146 22.57 35.35 1.79
C ASP A 146 22.59 34.17 0.80
N LEU A 147 23.26 33.08 1.13
CA LEU A 147 23.11 31.84 0.37
C LEU A 147 21.81 31.17 0.79
N ASP A 148 20.77 31.30 -0.03
CA ASP A 148 19.59 30.44 0.02
C ASP A 148 20.03 28.97 -0.12
N LEU A 149 20.28 28.33 1.02
CA LEU A 149 20.54 26.90 1.15
C LEU A 149 19.28 26.17 0.70
N HIS A 150 19.22 25.85 -0.58
CA HIS A 150 18.15 25.04 -1.13
C HIS A 150 18.18 23.66 -0.46
N GLU A 151 17.11 23.34 0.26
CA GLU A 151 16.96 22.06 0.92
C GLU A 151 17.18 20.91 -0.07
N ASN A 152 17.93 19.91 0.36
CA ASN A 152 18.17 18.73 -0.45
C ASN A 152 16.86 17.94 -0.60
N LYS A 153 16.16 18.15 -1.71
CA LYS A 153 14.89 17.48 -2.06
C LYS A 153 15.01 15.96 -2.18
N ASN A 154 16.21 15.38 -2.24
CA ASN A 154 16.41 13.93 -2.14
C ASN A 154 16.30 13.42 -0.70
N ARG A 155 16.38 14.31 0.30
CA ARG A 155 16.09 14.06 1.71
C ARG A 155 14.64 14.40 2.05
N ALA A 156 13.74 14.24 1.07
CA ALA A 156 12.31 14.43 1.28
C ALA A 156 11.75 13.32 2.18
N THR A 157 11.68 13.60 3.48
CA THR A 157 10.56 13.21 4.34
C THR A 157 10.23 11.71 4.53
N SER A 158 11.11 10.75 4.24
CA SER A 158 10.70 9.33 4.37
C SER A 158 11.72 8.31 4.89
N ASP A 159 12.90 8.71 5.37
CA ASP A 159 13.83 7.74 6.00
C ASP A 159 14.54 8.29 7.25
N ALA A 160 13.97 9.33 7.85
CA ALA A 160 14.50 9.98 9.03
C ALA A 160 13.62 9.63 10.24
N LEU A 161 13.69 8.39 10.69
CA LEU A 161 13.41 8.10 12.10
C LEU A 161 14.62 8.59 12.90
N GLU A 162 14.72 9.91 13.08
CA GLU A 162 15.81 10.56 13.82
C GLU A 162 15.60 10.41 15.33
N ALA A 163 16.11 9.32 15.87
CA ALA A 163 16.25 9.16 17.31
C ALA A 163 17.41 10.03 17.82
N THR A 164 17.11 11.14 18.49
CA THR A 164 18.14 11.98 19.12
C THR A 164 18.45 11.55 20.55
N THR A 165 17.62 10.69 21.15
CA THR A 165 17.80 10.15 22.51
C THR A 165 17.72 8.62 22.51
N VAL A 166 18.28 7.99 23.55
CA VAL A 166 18.33 6.53 23.69
C VAL A 166 16.92 5.94 23.81
N GLU A 167 16.03 6.63 24.52
CA GLU A 167 14.63 6.27 24.67
C GLU A 167 13.86 6.35 23.35
N ASP A 168 14.16 7.35 22.52
CA ASP A 168 13.54 7.53 21.20
C ASP A 168 14.06 6.48 20.20
N ALA A 169 15.34 6.11 20.28
CA ALA A 169 15.91 4.99 19.53
C ALA A 169 15.28 3.65 19.95
N LEU A 170 15.06 3.46 21.26
CA LEU A 170 14.36 2.31 21.80
C LEU A 170 12.90 2.29 21.34
N ALA A 171 12.19 3.42 21.32
CA ALA A 171 10.82 3.47 20.84
C ALA A 171 10.70 3.14 19.33
N LEU A 172 11.64 3.65 18.53
CA LEU A 172 11.69 3.39 17.09
C LEU A 172 12.07 1.95 16.75
N LEU A 173 12.92 1.32 17.57
CA LEU A 173 13.33 -0.08 17.41
C LEU A 173 12.43 -1.08 18.15
N SER A 174 11.65 -0.61 19.14
CA SER A 174 10.75 -1.44 19.92
C SER A 174 9.56 -1.82 19.04
N THR A 175 9.67 -2.98 18.40
CA THR A 175 8.52 -3.73 17.93
C THR A 175 7.80 -4.30 19.16
N ASP A 176 7.17 -3.45 19.98
CA ASP A 176 6.18 -3.91 20.95
C ASP A 176 4.93 -4.32 20.14
N ASP A 177 5.04 -5.46 19.46
CA ASP A 177 3.97 -6.25 18.86
C ASP A 177 3.08 -6.87 19.97
N LYS A 178 2.93 -6.16 21.10
CA LYS A 178 1.89 -6.43 22.10
C LYS A 178 0.65 -5.58 21.84
N GLY A 179 0.72 -4.58 20.97
CA GLY A 179 -0.37 -3.63 20.76
C GLY A 179 -1.49 -4.11 19.84
N ASN A 180 -1.25 -4.97 18.86
CA ASN A 180 -2.33 -5.45 18.02
C ASN A 180 -1.96 -6.77 17.37
N GLU A 181 -2.20 -7.85 18.11
CA GLU A 181 -2.18 -9.20 17.61
C GLU A 181 -3.00 -9.23 16.29
N ARG A 182 -2.28 -9.34 15.17
CA ARG A 182 -2.79 -9.21 13.80
C ARG A 182 -3.61 -10.43 13.37
N HIS A 183 -3.60 -11.50 14.16
CA HIS A 183 -4.31 -12.74 13.85
C HIS A 183 -5.69 -12.76 14.54
N PRO A 184 -6.79 -12.79 13.77
CA PRO A 184 -8.13 -12.83 14.35
C PRO A 184 -8.33 -14.02 15.30
N GLU A 185 -7.65 -15.14 15.08
CA GLU A 185 -7.70 -16.33 15.95
C GLU A 185 -7.07 -16.10 17.34
N ARG A 186 -5.97 -15.36 17.42
CA ARG A 186 -5.26 -15.11 18.68
C ARG A 186 -5.90 -13.94 19.43
N ARG A 187 -6.44 -12.94 18.72
CA ARG A 187 -7.36 -11.95 19.31
C ARG A 187 -8.63 -12.60 19.86
N ALA A 188 -9.23 -13.54 19.13
CA ALA A 188 -10.42 -14.28 19.58
C ALA A 188 -10.13 -15.07 20.85
N LYS A 189 -8.95 -15.70 20.98
CA LYS A 189 -8.59 -16.45 22.19
C LYS A 189 -8.34 -15.54 23.39
N ALA A 190 -7.65 -14.41 23.19
CA ALA A 190 -7.43 -13.44 24.26
C ALA A 190 -8.76 -12.81 24.72
N ALA A 191 -9.62 -12.42 23.78
CA ALA A 191 -10.93 -11.86 24.07
C ALA A 191 -11.88 -12.89 24.71
N TYR A 192 -11.85 -14.16 24.27
CA TYR A 192 -12.58 -15.25 24.90
C TYR A 192 -12.16 -15.46 26.35
N LYS A 193 -10.86 -15.40 26.64
CA LYS A 193 -10.36 -15.53 28.02
C LYS A 193 -10.83 -14.38 28.91
N ALA A 194 -10.77 -13.14 28.41
CA ALA A 194 -11.29 -11.97 29.13
C ALA A 194 -12.81 -12.08 29.37
N PHE A 195 -13.55 -12.58 28.38
CA PHE A 195 -14.99 -12.84 28.50
C PHE A 195 -15.30 -13.96 29.48
N GLU A 196 -14.51 -15.04 29.50
CA GLU A 196 -14.64 -16.15 30.44
C GLU A 196 -14.45 -15.66 31.88
N GLU A 197 -13.41 -14.88 32.16
CA GLU A 197 -13.15 -14.37 33.50
C GLU A 197 -14.27 -13.42 33.99
N ALA A 198 -14.85 -12.60 33.10
CA ALA A 198 -15.94 -11.69 33.46
C ALA A 198 -17.29 -12.40 33.65
N THR A 199 -17.64 -13.36 32.78
CA THR A 199 -18.97 -14.00 32.77
C THR A 199 -19.06 -15.27 33.63
N MET A 200 -17.93 -15.92 33.94
CA MET A 200 -17.91 -17.10 34.82
C MET A 200 -18.49 -16.88 36.22
N PRO A 201 -18.25 -15.76 36.95
CA PRO A 201 -18.88 -15.53 38.25
C PRO A 201 -20.39 -15.31 38.15
N GLU A 202 -20.87 -14.61 37.11
CA GLU A 202 -22.31 -14.39 36.87
C GLU A 202 -23.01 -15.72 36.57
N LEU A 203 -22.46 -16.54 35.67
CA LEU A 203 -23.04 -17.84 35.34
C LEU A 203 -23.10 -18.79 36.54
N LYS A 204 -22.13 -18.71 37.45
CA LYS A 204 -22.13 -19.51 38.69
C LYS A 204 -23.16 -19.04 39.69
N ALA A 205 -23.46 -17.73 39.73
CA ALA A 205 -24.50 -17.16 40.58
C ALA A 205 -25.90 -17.50 40.05
N ASP A 206 -26.12 -17.40 38.74
CA ASP A 206 -27.42 -17.66 38.10
C ASP A 206 -27.79 -19.15 38.07
N TYR A 207 -26.80 -20.02 37.93
CA TYR A 207 -27.00 -21.47 37.84
C TYR A 207 -26.08 -22.20 38.81
N PRO A 208 -26.33 -22.15 40.13
CA PRO A 208 -25.52 -22.90 41.09
C PRO A 208 -25.67 -24.41 40.87
N GLY A 209 -24.55 -25.16 40.95
CA GLY A 209 -24.55 -26.63 40.88
C GLY A 209 -24.40 -27.23 39.47
N LEU A 210 -24.20 -26.41 38.43
CA LEU A 210 -23.96 -26.90 37.07
C LEU A 210 -22.52 -27.43 36.91
N LYS A 211 -22.31 -28.41 36.04
CA LYS A 211 -20.97 -28.98 35.81
C LYS A 211 -20.11 -27.98 35.01
N LEU A 212 -18.79 -27.93 35.24
CA LEU A 212 -17.87 -27.03 34.53
C LEU A 212 -17.97 -27.14 32.99
N SER A 213 -18.25 -28.34 32.47
CA SER A 213 -18.48 -28.56 31.03
C SER A 213 -19.72 -27.84 30.50
N GLN A 214 -20.79 -27.79 31.29
CA GLN A 214 -22.05 -27.16 30.93
C GLN A 214 -21.92 -25.62 31.00
N TYR A 215 -21.20 -25.08 32.00
CA TYR A 215 -20.85 -23.66 32.01
C TYR A 215 -20.03 -23.28 30.78
N LYS A 216 -19.01 -24.07 30.41
CA LYS A 216 -18.21 -23.82 29.19
C LYS A 216 -19.04 -23.88 27.91
N GLN A 217 -20.02 -24.76 27.83
CA GLN A 217 -20.93 -24.83 26.68
C GLN A 217 -21.81 -23.57 26.58
N ARG A 218 -22.45 -23.16 27.69
CA ARG A 218 -23.23 -21.91 27.77
C ARG A 218 -22.38 -20.69 27.44
N LEU A 219 -21.15 -20.64 27.96
CA LEU A 219 -20.20 -19.55 27.75
C LEU A 219 -19.75 -19.47 26.28
N SER A 220 -19.54 -20.61 25.63
CA SER A 220 -19.27 -20.69 24.18
C SER A 220 -20.46 -20.22 23.34
N GLU A 221 -21.69 -20.59 23.72
CA GLU A 221 -22.90 -20.13 23.03
C GLU A 221 -23.11 -18.61 23.16
N MET A 222 -22.90 -18.07 24.37
CA MET A 222 -22.93 -16.63 24.62
C MET A 222 -21.79 -15.91 23.88
N TRP A 223 -20.59 -16.49 23.86
CA TRP A 223 -19.45 -15.94 23.14
C TRP A 223 -19.67 -15.85 21.62
N ARG A 224 -20.22 -16.91 21.01
CA ARG A 224 -20.54 -16.91 19.57
C ARG A 224 -21.52 -15.80 19.18
N LYS A 225 -22.41 -15.41 20.10
CA LYS A 225 -23.39 -14.32 19.91
C LYS A 225 -22.89 -12.96 20.40
N SER A 226 -21.80 -12.91 21.15
CA SER A 226 -21.31 -11.69 21.78
C SER A 226 -20.70 -10.74 20.73
N PRO A 227 -20.94 -9.42 20.83
CA PRO A 227 -20.27 -8.42 20.00
C PRO A 227 -18.78 -8.27 20.32
N GLN A 228 -18.33 -8.80 21.46
CA GLN A 228 -16.92 -8.82 21.84
C GLN A 228 -16.11 -9.90 21.11
N ASN A 229 -16.78 -10.77 20.36
CA ASN A 229 -16.10 -11.75 19.53
C ASN A 229 -15.55 -11.05 18.27
N PRO A 230 -14.23 -10.96 18.08
CA PRO A 230 -13.65 -10.31 16.90
C PRO A 230 -14.03 -11.02 15.59
N LEU A 231 -14.51 -12.26 15.62
CA LEU A 231 -15.07 -12.95 14.44
C LEU A 231 -16.41 -12.37 13.97
N ASN A 232 -17.16 -11.72 14.86
CA ASN A 232 -18.43 -11.07 14.55
C ASN A 232 -18.24 -9.58 14.17
N GLN A 233 -17.00 -9.07 14.26
CA GLN A 233 -16.67 -7.69 13.91
C GLN A 233 -16.32 -7.60 12.42
N GLU A 234 -16.84 -6.59 11.73
CA GLU A 234 -16.51 -6.35 10.33
C GLU A 234 -15.01 -6.02 10.19
N HIS A 235 -14.24 -6.92 9.60
CA HIS A 235 -12.84 -6.66 9.30
C HIS A 235 -12.74 -5.73 8.08
N LYS A 236 -12.11 -4.56 8.25
CA LYS A 236 -11.76 -3.70 7.11
C LYS A 236 -10.91 -4.50 6.13
N ALA A 237 -11.33 -4.55 4.87
CA ALA A 237 -10.59 -5.23 3.82
C ALA A 237 -9.19 -4.62 3.69
N TYR A 238 -8.17 -5.46 3.43
CA TYR A 238 -6.77 -5.04 3.29
C TYR A 238 -6.55 -3.90 2.28
N ASN A 239 -7.50 -3.67 1.36
CA ASN A 239 -7.45 -2.61 0.35
C ASN A 239 -8.39 -1.42 0.62
N SER A 240 -8.97 -1.29 1.82
CA SER A 240 -9.74 -0.08 2.17
C SER A 240 -8.75 1.06 2.42
N LYS A 241 -8.66 1.98 1.47
CA LYS A 241 -7.95 3.25 1.64
C LYS A 241 -8.57 4.00 2.82
N ASN A 242 -7.73 4.47 3.76
CA ASN A 242 -8.15 5.41 4.82
C ASN A 242 -8.67 6.71 4.21
#